data_AF-A0A968P3A5-F1
#
_entry.id   AF-A0A968P3A5-F1
#
_cell.length_a   1.000
_cell.length_b   1.000
_cell.length_c   1.000
_cell.angle_alpha   90.00
_cell.angle_beta   90.00
_cell.angle_gamma   90.00
#
_symmetry.space_group_name_H-M   'P 1'
#
loop_
_entity.id
_entity.type
_entity.pdbx_description
1 polymer ?
#
loop_
_entity_poly.entity_id
_entity_poly.type
_entity_poly.pdbx_seq_one_letter_code
_entity_poly.pdbx_strand_id
1 'polypeptide(L)'
;MIDVTEPTAPRLLGSIETPGNARGVDASGSVVLVADGPGGVHVIDVANPTAPVILGTVGTRATFSSAAAIAVRDRLAYVADGSDRTLGGLRVVDWSDPLTPALIASTDDGFGLTAVALDRNVALAADFFFVNAVPVFDLRELAPTPRGHLDFSGGPRFRDDNGNDLAVQGGLVYLVAARSEILDNGVTGNTGLHIGRYAIQEDLAG
;
A
#
# COMPACT_ATOMS: atom_id res chain seq x y z
N MET A 1 1.12 -12.55 -15.66
CA MET A 1 1.30 -11.54 -16.74
C MET A 1 0.44 -11.91 -17.92
N ILE A 2 -0.31 -10.95 -18.46
CA ILE A 2 -1.22 -11.14 -19.59
C ILE A 2 -0.83 -10.14 -20.68
N ASP A 3 -0.65 -10.64 -21.90
CA ASP A 3 -0.51 -9.84 -23.10
C ASP A 3 -1.89 -9.34 -23.55
N VAL A 4 -2.04 -8.02 -23.65
CA VAL A 4 -3.28 -7.34 -24.05
C VAL A 4 -3.10 -6.51 -25.33
N THR A 5 -2.03 -6.76 -26.09
CA THR A 5 -1.76 -6.06 -27.36
C THR A 5 -2.86 -6.30 -28.40
N GLU A 6 -3.52 -7.46 -28.34
CA GLU A 6 -4.79 -7.75 -29.01
C GLU A 6 -5.94 -7.72 -27.97
N PRO A 7 -6.71 -6.62 -27.85
CA PRO A 7 -7.74 -6.49 -26.82
C PRO A 7 -8.84 -7.53 -26.89
N THR A 8 -9.06 -8.11 -28.07
CA THR A 8 -10.05 -9.16 -28.31
C THR A 8 -9.52 -10.57 -28.01
N ALA A 9 -8.21 -10.73 -27.83
CA ALA A 9 -7.57 -12.02 -27.57
C ALA A 9 -6.44 -11.91 -26.52
N PRO A 10 -6.74 -11.55 -25.26
CA PRO A 10 -5.73 -11.54 -24.21
C PRO A 10 -5.09 -12.91 -24.01
N ARG A 11 -3.76 -12.95 -23.81
CA ARG A 11 -3.00 -14.21 -23.68
C ARG A 11 -2.18 -14.23 -22.39
N LEU A 12 -2.31 -15.31 -21.61
CA LEU A 12 -1.43 -15.55 -20.47
C LEU A 12 0.01 -15.76 -20.96
N LEU A 13 0.95 -14.95 -20.46
CA LEU A 13 2.37 -15.08 -20.75
C LEU A 13 3.09 -15.96 -19.72
N GLY A 14 2.78 -15.79 -18.45
CA GLY A 14 3.43 -16.48 -17.34
C GLY A 14 2.88 -16.07 -15.99
N SER A 15 3.24 -16.83 -14.96
CA SER A 15 2.88 -16.63 -13.56
C SER A 15 4.02 -17.12 -12.66
N ILE A 16 4.04 -16.63 -11.43
CA ILE A 16 4.95 -17.10 -10.38
C ILE A 16 4.15 -17.25 -9.09
N GLU A 17 4.44 -18.29 -8.33
CA GLU A 17 3.92 -18.47 -6.98
C GLU A 17 4.81 -17.71 -6.00
N THR A 18 4.21 -16.91 -5.13
CA THR A 18 4.90 -16.30 -3.99
C THR A 18 4.73 -17.19 -2.74
N PRO A 19 5.68 -17.15 -1.79
CA PRO A 19 5.62 -18.00 -0.59
C PRO A 19 4.44 -17.75 0.36
N GLY A 20 3.81 -16.58 0.30
CA GLY A 20 2.73 -16.13 1.16
C GLY A 20 1.45 -15.78 0.41
N ASN A 21 0.76 -14.73 0.87
CA ASN A 21 -0.50 -14.29 0.29
C ASN A 21 -0.28 -12.97 -0.44
N ALA A 22 -0.19 -13.01 -1.77
CA ALA A 22 0.00 -11.82 -2.58
C ALA A 22 -1.22 -10.90 -2.48
N ARG A 23 -1.04 -9.73 -1.86
CA ARG A 23 -2.11 -8.78 -1.52
C ARG A 23 -1.97 -7.45 -2.25
N GLY A 24 -0.75 -7.00 -2.47
CA GLY A 24 -0.47 -5.74 -3.17
C GLY A 24 0.67 -5.89 -4.15
N VAL A 25 0.67 -5.07 -5.19
CA VAL A 25 1.70 -5.08 -6.23
C VAL A 25 1.90 -3.67 -6.76
N ASP A 26 3.16 -3.30 -7.01
CA ASP A 26 3.50 -2.12 -7.80
C ASP A 26 4.75 -2.39 -8.66
N ALA A 27 4.92 -1.65 -9.73
CA ALA A 27 5.94 -1.89 -10.75
C ALA A 27 6.84 -0.69 -10.98
N SER A 28 8.14 -0.94 -11.18
CA SER A 28 9.13 0.04 -11.60
C SER A 28 9.96 -0.54 -12.73
N GLY A 29 9.62 -0.17 -13.97
CA GLY A 29 10.22 -0.74 -15.17
C GLY A 29 9.93 -2.24 -15.32
N SER A 30 10.99 -3.04 -15.40
CA SER A 30 10.90 -4.51 -15.51
C SER A 30 10.96 -5.22 -14.16
N VAL A 31 10.84 -4.49 -13.05
CA VAL A 31 10.82 -5.04 -11.70
C VAL A 31 9.44 -4.78 -11.09
N VAL A 32 8.91 -5.80 -10.42
CA VAL A 32 7.66 -5.73 -9.68
C VAL A 32 7.96 -6.02 -8.21
N LEU A 33 7.36 -5.23 -7.32
CA LEU A 33 7.39 -5.48 -5.89
C LEU A 33 6.02 -5.97 -5.43
N VAL A 34 6.00 -7.06 -4.68
CA VAL A 34 4.77 -7.70 -4.18
C VAL A 34 4.75 -7.64 -2.66
N ALA A 35 3.67 -7.09 -2.10
CA ALA A 35 3.31 -7.25 -0.69
C ALA A 35 2.61 -8.60 -0.52
N ASP A 36 3.23 -9.52 0.21
CA ASP A 36 2.87 -10.95 0.25
C ASP A 36 2.40 -11.42 1.63
N GLY A 37 1.75 -10.53 2.38
CA GLY A 37 1.23 -10.84 3.71
C GLY A 37 2.34 -11.36 4.65
N PRO A 38 2.25 -12.61 5.15
CA PRO A 38 3.30 -13.23 5.96
C PRO A 38 4.65 -13.42 5.22
N GLY A 39 4.64 -13.46 3.88
CA GLY A 39 5.85 -13.59 3.04
C GLY A 39 6.74 -12.35 3.02
N GLY A 40 6.21 -11.20 3.46
CA GLY A 40 6.92 -9.92 3.43
C GLY A 40 6.81 -9.23 2.09
N VAL A 41 7.91 -8.65 1.61
CA VAL A 41 8.01 -8.01 0.30
C VAL A 41 8.94 -8.82 -0.59
N HIS A 42 8.48 -9.15 -1.79
CA HIS A 42 9.30 -9.79 -2.83
C HIS A 42 9.63 -8.79 -3.92
N VAL A 43 10.90 -8.77 -4.33
CA VAL A 43 11.36 -8.07 -5.53
C VAL A 43 11.45 -9.10 -6.66
N ILE A 44 10.71 -8.89 -7.73
CA ILE A 44 10.53 -9.87 -8.81
C ILE A 44 10.96 -9.25 -10.13
N ASP A 45 11.90 -9.90 -10.81
CA ASP A 45 12.24 -9.58 -12.20
C ASP A 45 11.16 -10.15 -13.14
N VAL A 46 10.62 -9.27 -13.97
CA VAL A 46 9.64 -9.60 -15.01
C VAL A 46 10.11 -9.21 -16.41
N ALA A 47 11.41 -8.97 -16.61
CA ALA A 47 11.99 -8.68 -17.92
C ALA A 47 11.71 -9.77 -18.96
N ASN A 48 11.69 -11.03 -18.52
CA ASN A 48 11.11 -12.13 -19.29
C ASN A 48 9.70 -12.47 -18.76
N PRO A 49 8.62 -12.06 -19.44
CA PRO A 49 7.27 -12.23 -18.92
C PRO A 49 6.77 -13.69 -18.95
N THR A 50 7.49 -14.61 -19.58
CA THR A 50 7.16 -16.04 -19.55
C THR A 50 7.91 -16.80 -18.46
N ALA A 51 8.93 -16.18 -17.84
CA ALA A 51 9.76 -16.78 -16.80
C ALA A 51 10.18 -15.72 -15.76
N PRO A 52 9.22 -15.16 -14.99
CA PRO A 52 9.53 -14.26 -13.88
C PRO A 52 10.38 -14.93 -12.80
N VAL A 53 11.18 -14.15 -12.07
CA VAL A 53 12.10 -14.65 -11.04
C VAL A 53 12.06 -13.77 -9.80
N ILE A 54 11.90 -14.36 -8.61
CA ILE A 54 12.10 -13.63 -7.34
C ILE A 54 13.59 -13.39 -7.16
N LEU A 55 13.99 -12.12 -7.15
CA LEU A 55 15.38 -11.68 -6.98
C LEU A 55 15.77 -11.61 -5.49
N GLY A 56 14.88 -11.05 -4.68
CA GLY A 56 15.16 -10.76 -3.28
C GLY A 56 13.87 -10.72 -2.46
N THR A 57 14.02 -10.81 -1.14
CA THR A 57 12.89 -10.81 -0.20
C THR A 57 13.30 -10.12 1.09
N VAL A 58 12.36 -9.36 1.67
CA VAL A 58 12.56 -8.70 2.95
C VAL A 58 11.30 -8.77 3.80
N GLY A 59 11.48 -9.08 5.08
CA GLY A 59 10.38 -9.03 6.05
C GLY A 59 10.00 -7.60 6.39
N THR A 60 8.72 -7.36 6.67
CA THR A 60 8.25 -6.02 7.05
C THR A 60 8.45 -5.72 8.54
N ARG A 61 8.82 -6.72 9.35
CA ARG A 61 9.21 -6.59 10.76
C ARG A 61 10.22 -7.66 11.16
N ALA A 62 10.78 -7.54 12.36
CA ALA A 62 11.78 -8.46 12.89
C ALA A 62 11.25 -9.87 13.21
N THR A 63 9.97 -10.01 13.58
CA THR A 63 9.40 -11.26 14.09
C THR A 63 8.38 -11.91 13.15
N PHE A 64 7.59 -11.11 12.43
CA PHE A 64 6.63 -11.57 11.44
C PHE A 64 6.33 -10.46 10.44
N SER A 65 5.86 -10.81 9.25
CA SER A 65 5.44 -9.83 8.24
C SER A 65 3.92 -9.76 8.14
N SER A 66 3.43 -8.60 7.70
CA SER A 66 2.02 -8.46 7.34
C SER A 66 1.79 -7.41 6.25
N ALA A 67 2.51 -7.57 5.15
CA ALA A 67 2.42 -6.66 4.01
C ALA A 67 1.01 -6.75 3.38
N ALA A 68 0.25 -5.66 3.44
CA ALA A 68 -1.12 -5.57 2.92
C ALA A 68 -1.15 -4.92 1.54
N ALA A 69 -0.43 -3.81 1.37
CA ALA A 69 -0.32 -3.09 0.11
C ALA A 69 1.07 -2.47 -0.03
N ILE A 70 1.42 -2.09 -1.26
CA ILE A 70 2.72 -1.50 -1.57
C ILE A 70 2.54 -0.42 -2.64
N ALA A 71 3.30 0.67 -2.50
CA ALA A 71 3.45 1.69 -3.52
C ALA A 71 4.94 2.03 -3.67
N VAL A 72 5.42 2.09 -4.91
CA VAL A 72 6.81 2.27 -5.26
C VAL A 72 7.05 3.69 -5.75
N ARG A 73 8.15 4.28 -5.30
CA ARG A 73 8.68 5.52 -5.85
C ARG A 73 10.19 5.41 -5.95
N ASP A 74 10.67 5.47 -7.18
CA ASP A 74 12.08 5.28 -7.50
C ASP A 74 12.60 3.98 -6.86
N ARG A 75 13.59 4.06 -5.98
CA ARG A 75 14.22 2.93 -5.28
C ARG A 75 13.56 2.56 -3.95
N LEU A 76 12.48 3.24 -3.57
CA LEU A 76 11.79 3.04 -2.31
C LEU A 76 10.42 2.40 -2.54
N ALA A 77 10.07 1.49 -1.64
CA ALA A 77 8.73 0.93 -1.54
C ALA A 77 8.14 1.31 -0.18
N TYR A 78 6.92 1.83 -0.21
CA TYR A 78 6.13 2.15 0.97
C TYR A 78 5.08 1.06 1.13
N VAL A 79 5.11 0.37 2.27
CA VAL A 79 4.30 -0.83 2.50
C VAL A 79 3.35 -0.56 3.64
N ALA A 80 2.06 -0.76 3.39
CA ALA A 80 1.05 -0.82 4.43
C ALA A 80 1.22 -2.14 5.20
N ASP A 81 1.49 -2.07 6.49
CA ASP A 81 1.62 -3.23 7.38
C ASP A 81 0.67 -3.08 8.57
N GLY A 82 -0.46 -3.80 8.55
CA GLY A 82 -1.62 -3.42 9.37
C GLY A 82 -2.42 -4.55 10.01
N SER A 83 -1.90 -5.78 10.17
CA SER A 83 -2.71 -6.88 10.74
C SER A 83 -2.93 -6.84 12.25
N ASP A 84 -2.27 -5.93 12.97
CA ASP A 84 -2.35 -5.84 14.43
C ASP A 84 -2.45 -4.37 14.87
N ARG A 85 -3.41 -4.10 15.77
CA ARG A 85 -3.66 -2.80 16.41
C ARG A 85 -2.47 -2.22 17.17
N THR A 86 -1.48 -3.03 17.52
CA THR A 86 -0.39 -2.64 18.42
C THR A 86 0.92 -2.34 17.70
N LEU A 87 1.08 -2.81 16.48
CA LEU A 87 2.37 -2.81 15.79
C LEU A 87 2.27 -2.34 14.34
N GLY A 88 1.08 -2.04 13.85
CA GLY A 88 0.89 -1.62 12.47
C GLY A 88 1.31 -0.17 12.19
N GLY A 89 1.53 0.11 10.91
CA GLY A 89 2.04 1.38 10.42
C GLY A 89 2.67 1.26 9.04
N LEU A 90 3.35 2.32 8.61
CA LEU A 90 4.01 2.35 7.32
C LEU A 90 5.39 1.71 7.43
N ARG A 91 5.83 1.01 6.38
CA ARG A 91 7.20 0.50 6.25
C ARG A 91 7.85 1.08 5.02
N VAL A 92 9.16 1.31 5.08
CA VAL A 92 9.96 1.77 3.95
C VAL A 92 11.02 0.73 3.63
N VAL A 93 10.92 0.16 2.44
CA VAL A 93 11.88 -0.79 1.89
C VAL A 93 12.73 -0.07 0.86
N ASP A 94 14.05 -0.10 1.03
CA ASP A 94 15.00 0.24 -0.03
C ASP A 94 15.28 -1.02 -0.86
N TRP A 95 15.03 -0.94 -2.16
CA TRP A 95 15.24 -2.03 -3.11
C TRP A 95 16.28 -1.67 -4.17
N SER A 96 17.16 -0.70 -3.90
CA SER A 96 18.25 -0.28 -4.79
C SER A 96 19.13 -1.43 -5.26
N ASP A 97 19.38 -2.40 -4.38
CA ASP A 97 19.87 -3.73 -4.75
C ASP A 97 18.69 -4.71 -4.73
N PRO A 98 18.18 -5.12 -5.91
CA PRO A 98 17.06 -6.05 -6.00
C PRO A 98 17.32 -7.43 -5.37
N LEU A 99 18.59 -7.83 -5.23
CA LEU A 99 18.99 -9.10 -4.62
C LEU A 99 19.04 -9.00 -3.09
N THR A 100 19.20 -7.79 -2.55
CA THR A 100 19.33 -7.54 -1.11
C THR A 100 18.43 -6.37 -0.63
N PRO A 101 17.11 -6.44 -0.87
CA PRO A 101 16.20 -5.40 -0.38
C PRO A 101 16.24 -5.29 1.15
N ALA A 102 16.10 -4.08 1.67
CA ALA A 102 16.27 -3.80 3.09
C ALA A 102 15.12 -2.95 3.65
N LEU A 103 14.61 -3.33 4.81
CA LEU A 103 13.72 -2.49 5.61
C LEU A 103 14.56 -1.40 6.27
N ILE A 104 14.35 -0.14 5.88
CA ILE A 104 15.19 0.99 6.32
C ILE A 104 14.48 1.95 7.27
N ALA A 105 13.14 1.92 7.30
CA ALA A 105 12.36 2.69 8.25
C ALA A 105 10.96 2.10 8.46
N SER A 106 10.34 2.47 9.58
CA SER A 106 8.96 2.12 9.91
C SER A 106 8.32 3.18 10.79
N THR A 107 6.98 3.17 10.82
CA THR A 107 6.20 3.80 11.88
C THR A 107 5.48 2.72 12.69
N ASP A 108 5.31 2.94 13.99
CA ASP A 108 4.63 2.01 14.90
C ASP A 108 3.47 2.72 15.60
N ASP A 109 2.63 3.37 14.79
CA ASP A 109 1.53 4.21 15.28
C ASP A 109 0.28 3.40 15.71
N GLY A 110 0.33 2.07 15.57
CA GLY A 110 -0.79 1.17 15.89
C GLY A 110 -1.88 1.16 14.82
N PHE A 111 -1.58 1.70 13.63
CA PHE A 111 -2.50 1.76 12.50
C PHE A 111 -2.72 0.39 11.87
N GLY A 112 -3.97 0.08 11.52
CA GLY A 112 -4.33 -1.12 10.75
C GLY A 112 -4.26 -0.85 9.26
N LEU A 113 -3.09 -0.44 8.73
CA LEU A 113 -2.98 -0.01 7.35
C LEU A 113 -3.30 -1.13 6.36
N THR A 114 -4.27 -0.88 5.47
CA THR A 114 -4.75 -1.82 4.46
C THR A 114 -4.30 -1.45 3.05
N ALA A 115 -4.17 -0.15 2.78
CA ALA A 115 -3.72 0.38 1.50
C ALA A 115 -2.83 1.62 1.68
N VAL A 116 -2.04 1.93 0.66
CA VAL A 116 -1.19 3.11 0.61
C VAL A 116 -1.18 3.69 -0.80
N ALA A 117 -1.29 5.01 -0.90
CA ALA A 117 -1.17 5.75 -2.15
C ALA A 117 -0.25 6.96 -1.95
N LEU A 118 0.52 7.31 -2.98
CA LEU A 118 1.54 8.34 -2.89
C LEU A 118 1.12 9.59 -3.68
N ASP A 119 1.30 10.78 -3.08
CA ASP A 119 1.27 12.06 -3.80
C ASP A 119 2.42 12.95 -3.34
N ARG A 120 3.20 13.49 -4.30
CA ARG A 120 4.36 14.36 -4.02
C ARG A 120 5.19 13.88 -2.82
N ASN A 121 5.17 14.58 -1.69
CA ASN A 121 5.99 14.23 -0.53
C ASN A 121 5.20 13.58 0.61
N VAL A 122 4.04 12.99 0.34
CA VAL A 122 3.24 12.27 1.34
C VAL A 122 2.84 10.87 0.88
N ALA A 123 2.69 9.98 1.86
CA ALA A 123 1.91 8.75 1.73
C ALA A 123 0.57 8.97 2.43
N LEU A 124 -0.52 8.65 1.73
CA LEU A 124 -1.85 8.55 2.30
C LEU A 124 -2.19 7.07 2.44
N ALA A 125 -2.86 6.69 3.52
CA ALA A 125 -3.17 5.30 3.77
C ALA A 125 -4.65 5.07 4.12
N ALA A 126 -5.15 3.87 3.86
CA ALA A 126 -6.43 3.40 4.37
C ALA A 126 -6.16 2.61 5.66
N ASP A 127 -7.07 2.72 6.62
CA ASP A 127 -6.90 2.10 7.92
C ASP A 127 -8.16 1.35 8.37
N PHE A 128 -7.96 0.16 8.95
CA PHE A 128 -9.03 -0.69 9.45
C PHE A 128 -9.47 -0.41 10.90
N PHE A 129 -8.59 0.13 11.75
CA PHE A 129 -8.86 0.44 13.17
C PHE A 129 -9.17 1.91 13.44
N PHE A 130 -8.74 2.78 12.54
CA PHE A 130 -8.90 4.22 12.54
C PHE A 130 -9.90 4.61 11.45
N VAL A 131 -11.15 4.35 11.79
CA VAL A 131 -12.33 4.42 10.93
C VAL A 131 -12.57 5.80 10.34
N ASN A 132 -13.04 5.84 9.09
CA ASN A 132 -13.36 7.07 8.35
C ASN A 132 -12.21 8.09 8.29
N ALA A 133 -10.97 7.65 8.44
CA ALA A 133 -9.84 8.53 8.43
C ALA A 133 -8.75 8.01 7.50
N VAL A 134 -8.04 8.95 6.88
CA VAL A 134 -6.88 8.64 6.03
C VAL A 134 -5.64 9.18 6.74
N PRO A 135 -4.84 8.33 7.39
CA PRO A 135 -3.53 8.72 7.90
C PRO A 135 -2.65 9.29 6.78
N VAL A 136 -1.92 10.35 7.10
CA VAL A 136 -1.01 11.03 6.18
C VAL A 136 0.39 11.02 6.79
N PHE A 137 1.37 10.52 6.05
CA PHE A 137 2.77 10.44 6.44
C PHE A 137 3.62 11.37 5.58
N ASP A 138 4.52 12.12 6.21
CA ASP A 138 5.55 12.91 5.52
C ASP A 138 6.65 11.98 4.98
N LEU A 139 7.06 12.20 3.73
CA LEU A 139 8.10 11.41 3.05
C LEU A 139 9.34 12.24 2.71
N ARG A 140 9.46 13.47 3.22
CA ARG A 140 10.66 14.29 2.99
C ARG A 140 11.91 13.73 3.66
N GLU A 141 11.71 13.01 4.76
CA GLU A 141 12.74 12.25 5.45
C GLU A 141 12.61 10.76 5.14
N LEU A 142 13.72 10.02 5.21
CA LEU A 142 13.71 8.57 5.00
C LEU A 142 12.85 7.84 6.03
N ALA A 143 12.83 8.34 7.27
CA ALA A 143 11.93 7.87 8.31
C ALA A 143 10.59 8.61 8.20
N PRO A 144 9.51 7.95 7.74
CA PRO A 144 8.23 8.61 7.61
C PRO A 144 7.70 9.01 8.98
N THR A 145 7.03 10.15 9.06
CA THR A 145 6.40 10.63 10.30
C THR A 145 4.92 10.93 10.06
N PRO A 146 4.00 10.54 10.96
CA PRO A 146 2.61 10.96 10.87
C PRO A 146 2.47 12.48 10.90
N ARG A 147 1.77 13.04 9.91
CA ARG A 147 1.45 14.48 9.85
C ARG A 147 0.05 14.80 10.34
N GLY A 148 -0.85 13.83 10.25
CA GLY A 148 -2.25 13.98 10.64
C GLY A 148 -3.13 12.97 9.91
N HIS A 149 -4.43 13.24 9.90
CA HIS A 149 -5.39 12.44 9.17
C HIS A 149 -6.44 13.32 8.49
N LEU A 150 -6.99 12.86 7.38
CA LEU A 150 -8.21 13.43 6.80
C LEU A 150 -9.41 12.72 7.43
N ASP A 151 -10.23 13.47 8.17
CA ASP A 151 -11.41 12.95 8.87
C ASP A 151 -12.68 13.07 8.00
N PHE A 152 -13.34 11.93 7.76
CA PHE A 152 -14.61 11.84 7.04
C PHE A 152 -15.83 11.69 7.96
N SER A 153 -15.66 11.71 9.28
CA SER A 153 -16.74 11.57 10.26
C SER A 153 -17.79 12.69 10.18
N GLY A 154 -17.42 13.88 9.71
CA GLY A 154 -18.32 15.03 9.58
C GLY A 154 -19.29 14.99 8.39
N GLY A 155 -19.31 13.91 7.60
CA GLY A 155 -20.16 13.79 6.42
C GLY A 155 -21.68 13.79 6.74
N PRO A 156 -22.54 14.11 5.75
CA PRO A 156 -24.00 14.22 5.94
C PRO A 156 -24.69 12.92 6.39
N ARG A 157 -23.98 11.79 6.36
CA ARG A 157 -24.37 10.51 6.96
C ARG A 157 -23.15 9.93 7.67
N PHE A 158 -22.97 10.26 8.95
CA PHE A 158 -21.94 9.62 9.78
C PHE A 158 -22.15 8.10 9.78
N ARG A 159 -21.07 7.37 9.46
CA ARG A 159 -21.00 5.90 9.42
C ARG A 159 -19.65 5.49 10.01
N ASP A 160 -19.59 4.29 10.58
CA ASP A 160 -18.38 3.72 11.18
C ASP A 160 -17.80 2.70 10.19
N ASP A 161 -17.06 3.20 9.18
CA ASP A 161 -16.60 2.40 8.05
C ASP A 161 -15.06 2.25 8.09
N ASN A 162 -14.59 1.02 7.90
CA ASN A 162 -13.17 0.68 7.86
C ASN A 162 -12.63 0.94 6.45
N GLY A 163 -11.47 1.60 6.36
CA GLY A 163 -10.80 1.86 5.09
C GLY A 163 -10.26 0.57 4.47
N ASN A 164 -10.60 0.32 3.20
CA ASN A 164 -10.12 -0.85 2.47
C ASN A 164 -9.03 -0.48 1.47
N ASP A 165 -9.30 0.53 0.64
CA ASP A 165 -8.38 0.98 -0.40
C ASP A 165 -8.53 2.48 -0.63
N LEU A 166 -7.52 3.12 -1.22
CA LEU A 166 -7.59 4.51 -1.62
C LEU A 166 -6.89 4.80 -2.94
N ALA A 167 -7.37 5.82 -3.63
CA ALA A 167 -6.66 6.46 -4.73
C ALA A 167 -6.46 7.95 -4.45
N VAL A 168 -5.41 8.53 -5.02
CA VAL A 168 -5.10 9.96 -4.89
C VAL A 168 -4.90 10.56 -6.28
N GLN A 169 -5.52 11.71 -6.54
CA GLN A 169 -5.39 12.40 -7.81
C GLN A 169 -5.74 13.88 -7.68
N GLY A 170 -4.86 14.77 -8.15
CA GLY A 170 -5.16 16.20 -8.23
C GLY A 170 -5.49 16.85 -6.88
N GLY A 171 -4.83 16.42 -5.80
CA GLY A 171 -5.12 16.89 -4.43
C GLY A 171 -6.43 16.35 -3.83
N LEU A 172 -7.05 15.36 -4.47
CA LEU A 172 -8.18 14.61 -3.94
C LEU A 172 -7.74 13.23 -3.47
N VAL A 173 -8.36 12.77 -2.40
CA VAL A 173 -8.31 11.37 -1.95
C VAL A 173 -9.70 10.75 -2.17
N TYR A 174 -9.69 9.52 -2.65
CA TYR A 174 -10.86 8.69 -2.89
C TYR A 174 -10.70 7.45 -2.02
N LEU A 175 -11.38 7.40 -0.88
CA LEU A 175 -11.31 6.29 0.06
C LEU A 175 -12.53 5.39 -0.14
N VAL A 176 -12.31 4.11 -0.41
CA VAL A 176 -13.37 3.10 -0.31
C VAL A 176 -13.35 2.47 1.06
N ALA A 177 -14.52 2.44 1.70
CA ALA A 177 -14.67 1.94 3.06
C ALA A 177 -15.90 1.03 3.16
N ALA A 178 -15.91 0.15 4.17
CA ALA A 178 -17.00 -0.79 4.38
C ALA A 178 -17.38 -0.92 5.85
N ARG A 179 -18.67 -1.16 6.07
CA ARG A 179 -19.21 -1.53 7.39
C ARG A 179 -18.98 -3.02 7.63
N SER A 180 -18.35 -3.37 8.75
CA SER A 180 -18.01 -4.75 9.17
C SER A 180 -16.94 -5.45 8.30
N GLU A 181 -16.29 -6.50 8.85
CA GLU A 181 -15.15 -7.20 8.25
C GLU A 181 -15.39 -7.59 6.79
N ILE A 182 -14.56 -7.04 5.90
CA ILE A 182 -14.34 -7.62 4.58
C ILE A 182 -13.54 -8.90 4.83
N LEU A 183 -14.21 -10.04 4.79
CA LEU A 183 -13.52 -11.34 4.74
C LEU A 183 -12.75 -11.40 3.41
N ASP A 184 -11.51 -11.88 3.42
CA ASP A 184 -10.77 -12.24 2.21
C ASP A 184 -11.70 -13.14 1.36
N ASN A 185 -12.17 -12.63 0.21
CA ASN A 185 -13.14 -13.24 -0.72
C ASN A 185 -14.67 -13.07 -0.43
N GLY A 186 -15.10 -12.20 0.48
CA GLY A 186 -16.51 -11.95 0.79
C GLY A 186 -17.05 -10.59 0.29
N VAL A 187 -18.20 -10.58 -0.40
CA VAL A 187 -18.89 -9.36 -0.92
C VAL A 187 -20.04 -8.91 0.00
N THR A 188 -20.12 -9.41 1.24
CA THR A 188 -21.23 -9.07 2.13
C THR A 188 -20.90 -7.85 2.99
N GLY A 189 -21.50 -6.71 2.67
CA GLY A 189 -21.34 -5.49 3.46
C GLY A 189 -21.99 -4.27 2.78
N ASN A 190 -22.18 -3.20 3.55
CA ASN A 190 -22.50 -1.88 3.00
C ASN A 190 -21.17 -1.16 2.74
N THR A 191 -20.84 -0.88 1.48
CA THR A 191 -19.64 -0.14 1.09
C THR A 191 -19.96 1.33 0.77
N GLY A 192 -18.94 2.19 0.81
CA GLY A 192 -19.04 3.62 0.51
C GLY A 192 -17.76 4.18 -0.12
N LEU A 193 -17.92 5.28 -0.86
CA LEU A 193 -16.83 6.10 -1.37
C LEU A 193 -16.84 7.45 -0.63
N HIS A 194 -15.73 7.79 0.01
CA HIS A 194 -15.48 9.07 0.62
C HIS A 194 -14.51 9.86 -0.27
N ILE A 195 -14.83 11.12 -0.55
CA ILE A 195 -14.00 11.99 -1.38
C ILE A 195 -13.60 13.19 -0.54
N GLY A 196 -12.30 13.35 -0.34
CA GLY A 196 -11.72 14.44 0.45
C GLY A 196 -10.73 15.23 -0.38
N ARG A 197 -10.50 16.48 0.01
CA ARG A 197 -9.41 17.30 -0.53
C ARG A 197 -8.34 17.46 0.52
N TYR A 198 -7.08 17.37 0.11
CA TYR A 198 -5.93 17.70 0.94
C TYR A 198 -5.08 18.76 0.25
N ALA A 199 -4.32 19.50 1.05
CA ALA A 199 -3.30 20.41 0.57
C ALA A 199 -1.99 20.04 1.25
N ILE A 200 -0.94 19.85 0.46
CA ILE A 200 0.42 19.72 0.96
C ILE A 200 0.94 21.14 1.11
N GLN A 201 1.13 21.58 2.36
CA GLN A 201 1.84 22.81 2.64
C GLN A 201 3.33 22.51 2.45
N GLU A 202 3.92 23.06 1.39
CA GLU A 202 5.37 23.17 1.31
C GLU A 202 5.78 24.26 2.30
N ASP A 203 6.65 23.94 3.26
CA ASP A 203 7.22 24.95 4.13
C ASP A 203 7.95 25.97 3.24
N LEU A 204 7.36 27.15 3.03
CA LEU A 204 7.96 28.26 2.29
C LEU A 204 9.05 28.96 3.13
N ALA A 205 9.93 28.18 3.76
CA ALA A 205 11.11 28.67 4.45
C ALA A 205 12.33 28.42 3.57
N GLY A 206 12.67 29.44 2.77
CA GLY A 206 14.01 29.59 2.19
C GLY A 206 15.01 30.11 3.21
#